data_AF-A0ABD2FKY6-F1
#
_entry.id   AF-A0ABD2FKY6-F1
#
_cell.length_a   1.000
_cell.length_b   1.000
_cell.length_c   1.000
_cell.angle_alpha   90.00
_cell.angle_beta   90.00
_cell.angle_gamma   90.00
#
_symmetry.space_group_name_H-M   'P 1'
#
loop_
_entity.id
_entity.type
_entity.pdbx_description
1 polymer ?
#
loop_
_entity_poly.entity_id
_entity_poly.type
_entity_poly.pdbx_seq_one_letter_code
_entity_poly.pdbx_strand_id
1 'polypeptide(L)'
;MADAFVGRRADGNHNGVSPDMLLEQTYNADAKEASGLEGITLNRAARMKWVYTKPLTAAISAELKSMLHLHSSSPHHESGWSRVNRDAEMVVKVMAAVETNPFTTATPSLINISTGECADPTVKDNLTSVKAVGLKALSESLSSEEEEDKCCKAKHFPYTKQDETKEVWRENLCTWQEQ
;
A
#
# COMPACT_ATOMS: atom_id res chain seq x y z
N MET A 1 -45.88 14.09 27.61
CA MET A 1 -44.82 13.15 28.04
C MET A 1 -43.67 13.36 27.09
N ALA A 2 -42.52 13.81 27.59
CA ALA A 2 -41.34 14.01 26.74
C ALA A 2 -40.85 12.63 26.29
N ASP A 3 -40.84 12.40 24.98
CA ASP A 3 -40.36 11.17 24.36
C ASP A 3 -38.86 11.08 24.67
N ALA A 4 -38.49 10.15 25.56
CA ALA A 4 -37.09 9.94 25.90
C ALA A 4 -36.39 9.41 24.65
N PHE A 5 -35.39 10.14 24.16
CA PHE A 5 -34.54 9.69 23.05
C PHE A 5 -33.86 8.40 23.51
N VAL A 6 -34.35 7.23 23.09
CA VAL A 6 -33.86 5.91 23.51
C VAL A 6 -33.51 5.12 22.25
N GLY A 7 -32.25 4.68 22.16
CA GLY A 7 -31.78 3.82 21.08
C GLY A 7 -32.09 2.35 21.37
N ARG A 8 -32.23 1.50 20.34
CA ARG A 8 -32.42 0.06 20.51
C ARG A 8 -31.17 -0.71 20.10
N ARG A 9 -30.77 -1.71 20.91
CA ARG A 9 -29.64 -2.60 20.60
C ARG A 9 -29.99 -3.73 19.63
N ALA A 10 -31.23 -4.20 19.66
CA ALA A 10 -31.74 -5.32 18.87
C ALA A 10 -33.27 -5.27 18.81
N ASP A 11 -33.87 -6.01 17.89
CA ASP A 11 -35.32 -6.12 17.77
C ASP A 11 -35.93 -6.71 19.06
N GLY A 12 -37.05 -6.12 19.51
CA GLY A 12 -37.72 -6.50 20.75
C GLY A 12 -38.11 -5.32 21.64
N ASN A 13 -38.94 -5.58 22.65
CA ASN A 13 -39.59 -4.55 23.46
C ASN A 13 -38.76 -4.05 24.66
N HIS A 14 -37.74 -4.78 25.10
CA HIS A 14 -36.99 -4.47 26.34
C HIS A 14 -35.50 -4.14 26.11
N ASN A 15 -35.14 -3.75 24.89
CA ASN A 15 -33.74 -3.52 24.48
C ASN A 15 -33.38 -2.03 24.35
N GLY A 16 -34.15 -1.16 25.00
CA GLY A 16 -33.95 0.28 25.00
C GLY A 16 -32.75 0.69 25.85
N VAL A 17 -31.90 1.55 25.30
CA VAL A 17 -30.72 2.09 25.97
C VAL A 17 -30.62 3.59 25.79
N SER A 18 -29.94 4.27 26.72
CA SER A 18 -29.66 5.68 26.57
C SER A 18 -28.85 5.94 25.28
N PRO A 19 -29.03 7.09 24.62
CA PRO A 19 -28.31 7.43 23.38
C PRO A 19 -26.81 7.44 23.59
N ASP A 20 -26.36 7.91 24.75
CA ASP A 20 -24.96 7.91 25.16
C ASP A 20 -24.38 6.49 25.22
N MET A 21 -25.12 5.55 25.83
CA MET A 21 -24.72 4.14 25.88
C MET A 21 -24.78 3.45 24.51
N LEU A 22 -25.74 3.82 23.66
CA LEU A 22 -25.81 3.34 22.28
C LEU A 22 -24.58 3.80 21.49
N LEU A 23 -24.21 5.08 21.63
CA LEU A 23 -23.07 5.69 20.97
C LEU A 23 -21.76 5.05 21.46
N GLU A 24 -21.62 4.83 22.77
CA GLU A 24 -20.45 4.18 23.34
C GLU A 24 -20.26 2.73 22.84
N GLN A 25 -21.35 1.98 22.69
CA GLN A 25 -21.30 0.57 22.28
C GLN A 25 -21.26 0.34 20.78
N THR A 26 -21.54 1.35 19.98
CA THR A 26 -21.50 1.27 18.51
C THR A 26 -20.33 2.08 18.00
N TYR A 27 -20.52 3.39 17.84
CA TYR A 27 -19.55 4.29 17.24
C TYR A 27 -18.24 4.38 18.01
N ASN A 28 -18.27 4.47 19.35
CA ASN A 28 -17.03 4.58 20.11
C ASN A 28 -16.35 3.23 20.31
N ALA A 29 -17.10 2.15 20.49
CA ALA A 29 -16.52 0.80 20.54
C ALA A 29 -15.78 0.48 19.23
N ASP A 30 -16.41 0.70 18.08
CA ASP A 30 -15.79 0.53 16.76
C ASP A 30 -14.59 1.48 16.55
N ALA A 31 -14.58 2.63 17.21
CA ALA A 31 -13.51 3.62 17.10
C ALA A 31 -12.41 3.51 18.17
N LYS A 32 -12.58 2.69 19.22
CA LYS A 32 -11.69 2.56 20.39
C LYS A 32 -11.06 1.15 20.51
N GLU A 33 -10.86 0.42 19.42
CA GLU A 33 -10.06 -0.82 19.50
C GLU A 33 -8.64 -0.51 20.01
N ALA A 34 -8.12 -1.43 20.83
CA ALA A 34 -6.94 -1.27 21.69
C ALA A 34 -5.61 -0.99 20.96
N SER A 35 -5.61 -1.06 19.63
CA SER A 35 -4.52 -0.62 18.76
C SER A 35 -5.08 0.25 17.65
N GLY A 36 -4.65 1.52 17.59
CA GLY A 36 -5.00 2.41 16.50
C GLY A 36 -4.71 1.76 15.14
N LEU A 37 -5.61 1.97 14.17
CA LEU A 37 -5.54 1.53 12.77
C LEU A 37 -5.33 0.03 12.51
N GLU A 38 -4.97 -0.80 13.48
CA GLU A 38 -4.55 -2.19 13.23
C GLU A 38 -5.75 -3.14 13.03
N GLY A 39 -6.91 -2.89 13.66
CA GLY A 39 -8.18 -3.62 13.44
C GLY A 39 -9.18 -2.97 12.48
N ILE A 40 -9.14 -1.63 12.34
CA ILE A 40 -9.91 -0.86 11.34
C ILE A 40 -9.51 -1.25 9.90
N THR A 41 -8.38 -1.94 9.71
CA THR A 41 -7.78 -2.24 8.41
C THR A 41 -8.58 -3.19 7.52
N LEU A 42 -9.62 -3.88 8.00
CA LEU A 42 -10.41 -4.79 7.15
C LEU A 42 -11.78 -4.23 6.75
N ASN A 43 -12.37 -3.34 7.53
CA ASN A 43 -13.66 -2.74 7.21
C ASN A 43 -13.49 -1.35 6.56
N ARG A 44 -13.58 -1.31 5.22
CA ARG A 44 -13.50 -0.07 4.45
C ARG A 44 -14.50 0.99 4.91
N ALA A 45 -15.74 0.61 5.23
CA ALA A 45 -16.77 1.56 5.63
C ALA A 45 -16.46 2.20 6.99
N ALA A 46 -15.99 1.40 7.96
CA ALA A 46 -15.56 1.90 9.27
C ALA A 46 -14.38 2.86 9.14
N ARG A 47 -13.38 2.51 8.32
CA ARG A 47 -12.21 3.37 8.04
C ARG A 47 -12.60 4.70 7.42
N MET A 48 -13.45 4.69 6.40
CA MET A 48 -13.91 5.92 5.75
C MET A 48 -14.67 6.80 6.72
N LYS A 49 -15.59 6.22 7.51
CA LYS A 49 -16.29 6.95 8.57
C LYS A 49 -15.29 7.56 9.56
N TRP A 50 -14.30 6.80 10.01
CA TRP A 50 -13.29 7.29 10.96
C TRP A 50 -12.48 8.45 10.39
N VAL A 51 -11.95 8.30 9.16
CA VAL A 51 -11.14 9.33 8.48
C VAL A 51 -11.93 10.63 8.30
N TYR A 52 -13.22 10.57 7.96
CA TYR A 52 -14.03 11.78 7.78
C TYR A 52 -14.49 12.40 9.10
N THR A 53 -14.88 11.57 10.08
CA THR A 53 -15.54 12.06 11.30
C THR A 53 -14.56 12.53 12.36
N LYS A 54 -13.37 11.93 12.47
CA LYS A 54 -12.37 12.31 13.48
C LYS A 54 -11.90 13.77 13.39
N PRO A 55 -11.48 14.30 12.24
CA PRO A 55 -11.05 15.70 12.16
C PRO A 55 -12.22 16.66 12.44
N LEU A 56 -13.43 16.35 11.95
CA LEU A 56 -14.63 17.16 12.21
C LEU A 56 -15.00 17.19 13.68
N THR A 57 -15.04 16.04 14.34
CA THR A 57 -15.37 15.95 15.78
C THR A 57 -14.30 16.60 16.64
N ALA A 58 -13.02 16.52 16.25
CA ALA A 58 -11.93 17.25 16.91
C ALA A 58 -12.12 18.77 16.80
N ALA A 59 -12.49 19.27 15.61
CA ALA A 59 -12.75 20.70 15.39
C ALA A 59 -13.95 21.20 16.21
N ILE A 60 -15.07 20.46 16.19
CA ILE A 60 -16.26 20.79 16.99
C ILE A 60 -15.94 20.79 18.49
N SER A 61 -15.17 19.79 18.96
CA SER A 61 -14.75 19.73 20.36
C SER A 61 -13.85 20.91 20.75
N ALA A 62 -12.93 21.32 19.87
CA ALA A 62 -12.07 22.47 20.09
C ALA A 62 -12.89 23.77 20.17
N GLU A 63 -13.85 23.96 19.27
CA GLU A 63 -14.72 25.14 19.27
C GLU A 63 -15.61 25.19 20.51
N LEU A 64 -16.23 24.06 20.89
CA LEU A 64 -17.06 23.98 22.09
C LEU A 64 -16.24 24.30 23.36
N LYS A 65 -15.00 23.77 23.45
CA LYS A 65 -14.09 24.10 24.56
C LYS A 65 -13.76 25.59 24.58
N SER A 66 -13.54 26.20 23.42
CA SER A 66 -13.31 27.63 23.28
C SER A 66 -14.50 28.44 23.81
N MET A 67 -15.72 28.12 23.38
CA MET A 67 -16.96 28.78 23.83
C MET A 67 -17.19 28.65 25.34
N LEU A 68 -16.78 27.53 25.93
CA LEU A 68 -16.89 27.27 27.38
C LEU A 68 -15.70 27.80 28.19
N HIS A 69 -14.73 28.47 27.55
CA HIS A 69 -13.47 28.93 28.18
C HIS A 69 -12.67 27.79 28.84
N LEU A 70 -12.84 26.56 28.33
CA LEU A 70 -12.12 25.37 28.77
C LEU A 70 -10.81 25.27 28.00
N HIS A 71 -9.79 25.97 28.48
CA HIS A 71 -8.46 25.91 27.88
C HIS A 71 -7.73 24.63 28.31
N SER A 72 -7.31 23.86 27.31
CA SER A 72 -6.40 22.74 27.48
C SER A 72 -4.96 23.23 27.31
N SER A 73 -4.03 22.73 28.13
CA SER A 73 -2.59 23.03 27.97
C SER A 73 -2.00 22.44 26.68
N SER A 74 -2.65 21.42 26.11
CA SER A 74 -2.24 20.77 24.86
C SER A 74 -3.36 20.81 23.82
N PRO A 75 -3.06 21.04 22.53
CA PRO A 75 -4.02 20.84 21.46
C PRO A 75 -4.45 19.37 21.40
N HIS A 76 -5.63 19.14 20.83
CA HIS A 76 -6.11 17.78 20.55
C HIS A 76 -5.14 17.09 19.57
N HIS A 77 -4.94 15.78 19.69
CA HIS A 77 -4.00 15.01 18.87
C HIS A 77 -4.24 15.18 17.36
N GLU A 78 -5.51 15.31 16.94
CA GLU A 78 -5.88 15.56 15.53
C GLU A 78 -5.66 17.02 15.08
N SER A 79 -5.55 17.96 16.00
CA SER A 79 -5.31 19.40 15.73
C SER A 79 -3.85 19.82 15.98
N GLY A 80 -3.00 18.88 16.40
CA GLY A 80 -1.61 19.16 16.69
C GLY A 80 -0.83 19.53 15.42
N TRP A 81 0.09 20.48 15.55
CA TRP A 81 0.89 20.98 14.42
C TRP A 81 1.60 19.86 13.64
N SER A 82 2.12 18.86 14.35
CA SER A 82 2.78 17.69 13.75
C SER A 82 1.83 16.81 12.92
N ARG A 83 0.55 16.70 13.32
CA ARG A 83 -0.48 15.97 12.56
C ARG A 83 -0.85 16.75 11.30
N VAL A 84 -1.16 18.02 11.45
CA VAL A 84 -1.54 18.91 10.34
C VAL A 84 -0.45 18.96 9.27
N ASN A 85 0.82 19.13 9.67
CA ASN A 85 1.93 19.18 8.73
C ASN A 85 2.12 17.84 7.99
N ARG A 86 2.06 16.72 8.71
CA ARG A 86 2.16 15.38 8.11
C ARG A 86 1.03 15.13 7.11
N ASP A 87 -0.20 15.48 7.47
CA ASP A 87 -1.35 15.24 6.60
C ASP A 87 -1.25 16.11 5.34
N ALA A 88 -0.79 17.36 5.45
CA ALA A 88 -0.51 18.22 4.30
C ALA A 88 0.57 17.63 3.37
N GLU A 89 1.69 17.15 3.92
CA GLU A 89 2.75 16.48 3.15
C GLU A 89 2.24 15.21 2.44
N MET A 90 1.39 14.42 3.13
CA MET A 90 0.82 13.20 2.56
C MET A 90 -0.17 13.50 1.43
N VAL A 91 -1.00 14.54 1.56
CA VAL A 91 -1.89 14.99 0.49
C VAL A 91 -1.09 15.37 -0.75
N VAL A 92 -0.01 16.13 -0.60
CA VAL A 92 0.89 16.50 -1.73
C VAL A 92 1.46 15.26 -2.40
N LYS A 93 1.94 14.28 -1.63
CA LYS A 93 2.48 13.02 -2.18
C LYS A 93 1.44 12.21 -2.94
N VAL A 94 0.21 12.10 -2.40
CA VAL A 94 -0.89 11.40 -3.07
C VAL A 94 -1.29 12.12 -4.36
N MET A 95 -1.40 13.44 -4.33
CA MET A 95 -1.71 14.23 -5.53
C MET A 95 -0.63 14.07 -6.60
N ALA A 96 0.64 14.18 -6.24
CA ALA A 96 1.75 13.97 -7.17
C ALA A 96 1.68 12.58 -7.82
N ALA A 97 1.39 11.54 -7.03
CA ALA A 97 1.24 10.18 -7.54
C ALA A 97 0.05 10.01 -8.50
N VAL A 98 -1.07 10.68 -8.23
CA VAL A 98 -2.27 10.68 -9.10
C VAL A 98 -2.02 11.45 -10.40
N GLU A 99 -1.28 12.56 -10.34
CA GLU A 99 -0.87 13.34 -11.51
C GLU A 99 0.09 12.58 -12.42
N THR A 100 1.03 11.82 -11.85
CA THR A 100 1.82 10.83 -12.60
C THR A 100 0.99 9.58 -12.90
N ASN A 101 0.02 9.67 -13.80
CA ASN A 101 -0.68 8.48 -14.28
C ASN A 101 0.32 7.55 -15.02
N PRO A 102 0.64 6.36 -14.48
CA PRO A 102 1.63 5.47 -15.08
C PRO A 102 1.08 4.75 -16.33
N PHE A 103 -0.23 4.87 -16.58
CA PHE A 103 -0.92 4.25 -17.72
C PHE A 103 -1.24 5.24 -18.85
N THR A 104 -0.86 6.51 -18.71
CA THR A 104 -0.95 7.45 -19.84
C THR A 104 0.07 7.06 -20.90
N THR A 105 -0.39 6.97 -22.16
CA THR A 105 0.32 6.35 -23.29
C THR A 105 1.56 7.09 -23.80
N ALA A 106 2.00 8.15 -23.13
CA ALA A 106 3.03 9.06 -23.64
C ALA A 106 4.04 9.49 -22.56
N THR A 107 4.45 8.60 -21.65
CA THR A 107 5.61 8.89 -20.80
C THR A 107 6.91 8.68 -21.60
N PRO A 108 7.69 9.74 -21.85
CA PRO A 108 8.94 9.63 -22.61
C PRO A 108 10.06 8.97 -21.80
N SER A 109 9.90 8.78 -20.50
CA SER A 109 10.88 8.16 -19.59
C SER A 109 10.32 6.90 -18.93
N LEU A 110 11.20 5.97 -18.59
CA LEU A 110 10.85 4.80 -17.78
C LEU A 110 10.86 5.25 -16.30
N ILE A 111 9.71 5.26 -15.64
CA ILE A 111 9.56 5.81 -14.28
C ILE A 111 9.29 4.69 -13.29
N ASN A 112 9.99 4.69 -12.15
CA ASN A 112 9.65 3.83 -11.04
C ASN A 112 8.37 4.34 -10.36
N ILE A 113 7.32 3.52 -10.33
CA ILE A 113 6.01 3.90 -9.78
C ILE A 113 6.07 4.16 -8.26
N SER A 114 6.98 3.51 -7.52
CA SER A 114 7.06 3.68 -6.08
C SER A 114 7.91 4.87 -5.65
N THR A 115 8.96 5.22 -6.41
CA THR A 115 9.89 6.32 -6.06
C THR A 115 9.72 7.57 -6.91
N GLY A 116 9.07 7.48 -8.07
CA GLY A 116 8.95 8.56 -9.05
C GLY A 116 10.24 8.84 -9.84
N GLU A 117 11.30 8.07 -9.60
CA GLU A 117 12.59 8.27 -10.25
C GLU A 117 12.55 7.82 -11.73
N CYS A 118 13.18 8.61 -12.60
CA CYS A 118 13.32 8.30 -14.01
C CYS A 118 14.60 7.50 -14.25
N ALA A 119 14.50 6.43 -15.04
CA ALA A 119 15.67 5.68 -15.50
C ALA A 119 16.55 6.56 -16.41
N ASP A 120 17.85 6.35 -16.31
CA ASP A 120 18.83 6.94 -17.22
C ASP A 120 18.49 6.58 -18.69
N PRO A 121 18.63 7.51 -19.64
CA PRO A 121 18.39 7.23 -21.06
C PRO A 121 19.13 5.98 -21.56
N THR A 122 20.35 5.74 -21.06
CA THR A 122 21.13 4.54 -21.42
C THR A 122 20.44 3.25 -21.01
N VAL A 123 19.85 3.22 -19.81
CA VAL A 123 19.12 2.06 -19.27
C VAL A 123 17.80 1.88 -20.01
N LYS A 124 17.10 2.99 -20.28
CA LYS A 124 15.86 2.99 -21.06
C LYS A 124 16.06 2.42 -22.46
N ASP A 125 17.09 2.87 -23.18
CA ASP A 125 17.35 2.46 -24.55
C ASP A 125 17.78 0.99 -24.62
N ASN A 126 18.54 0.51 -23.63
CA ASN A 126 18.84 -0.92 -23.47
C ASN A 126 17.56 -1.73 -23.27
N LEU A 127 16.71 -1.37 -22.31
CA LEU A 127 15.48 -2.12 -22.00
C LEU A 127 14.47 -2.11 -23.14
N THR A 128 14.35 -0.99 -23.87
CA THR A 128 13.42 -0.88 -25.01
C THR A 128 13.94 -1.59 -26.26
N SER A 129 15.26 -1.66 -26.47
CA SER A 129 15.86 -2.36 -27.60
C SER A 129 15.87 -3.88 -27.47
N VAL A 130 15.80 -4.44 -26.25
CA VAL A 130 15.79 -5.90 -26.01
C VAL A 130 14.74 -6.62 -26.85
N LYS A 131 13.53 -6.05 -26.99
CA LYS A 131 12.47 -6.66 -27.80
C LYS A 131 12.87 -6.78 -29.27
N ALA A 132 13.45 -5.72 -29.84
CA ALA A 132 13.89 -5.73 -31.23
C ALA A 132 15.06 -6.70 -31.44
N VAL A 133 16.00 -6.74 -30.50
CA VAL A 133 17.13 -7.69 -30.51
C VAL A 133 16.64 -9.14 -30.43
N GLY A 134 15.70 -9.44 -29.53
CA GLY A 134 15.12 -10.77 -29.39
C GLY A 134 14.34 -11.22 -30.62
N LEU A 135 13.55 -10.32 -31.23
CA LEU A 135 12.84 -10.61 -32.48
C LEU A 135 13.80 -10.86 -33.64
N LYS A 136 14.89 -10.10 -33.72
CA LYS A 136 15.94 -10.30 -34.72
C LYS A 136 16.63 -11.66 -34.55
N ALA A 137 17.06 -11.99 -33.34
CA ALA A 137 17.69 -13.28 -33.04
C ALA A 137 16.74 -14.46 -33.34
N LEU A 138 15.45 -14.31 -33.03
CA LEU A 138 14.43 -15.32 -33.35
C LEU A 138 14.23 -15.49 -34.86
N SER A 139 14.22 -14.39 -35.62
CA SER A 139 14.10 -14.47 -37.09
C SER A 139 15.33 -15.11 -37.74
N GLU A 140 16.53 -14.85 -37.19
CA GLU A 140 17.78 -15.46 -37.64
C GLU A 140 17.81 -16.96 -37.34
N SER A 141 17.34 -17.39 -36.16
CA SER A 141 17.27 -18.82 -35.84
C SER A 141 16.27 -19.56 -36.72
N LEU A 142 15.09 -18.99 -36.95
CA LEU A 142 14.05 -19.61 -37.78
C LEU A 142 14.45 -19.71 -39.26
N SER A 143 15.23 -18.76 -39.77
CA SER A 143 15.76 -18.82 -41.14
C SER A 143 16.96 -19.76 -41.28
N SER A 144 17.75 -19.97 -40.22
CA SER A 144 18.82 -20.97 -40.22
C SER A 144 18.29 -22.42 -40.17
N GLU A 145 17.10 -22.65 -39.61
CA GLU A 145 16.45 -23.97 -39.61
C GLU A 145 15.96 -24.42 -41.01
N GLU A 146 15.78 -23.48 -41.95
CA GLU A 146 15.40 -23.81 -43.34
C GLU A 146 16.59 -24.26 -44.22
N GLU A 147 17.84 -23.97 -43.82
CA GLU A 147 19.04 -24.44 -44.52
C GLU A 147 19.64 -25.74 -43.94
N GLU A 148 19.32 -26.11 -42.70
CA GLU A 148 19.88 -27.30 -42.04
C GLU A 148 19.22 -28.63 -42.45
N ASP A 149 18.20 -28.62 -43.30
CA ASP A 149 17.58 -29.86 -43.80
C ASP A 149 18.38 -30.54 -44.94
N LYS A 150 19.61 -30.07 -45.22
CA LYS A 150 20.47 -30.65 -46.29
C LYS A 150 21.90 -31.02 -45.92
N CYS A 151 22.39 -30.85 -44.69
CA CYS A 151 23.76 -31.32 -44.41
C CYS A 151 24.05 -31.67 -42.95
N CYS A 152 23.85 -32.96 -42.65
CA CYS A 152 24.76 -33.76 -41.83
C CYS A 152 24.86 -33.48 -40.31
N LYS A 153 24.31 -34.45 -39.57
CA LYS A 153 24.81 -35.04 -38.31
C LYS A 153 25.00 -34.07 -37.15
N ALA A 154 24.03 -34.11 -36.24
CA ALA A 154 24.13 -33.65 -34.86
C ALA A 154 25.52 -33.92 -34.29
N LYS A 155 26.32 -32.87 -34.12
CA LYS A 155 27.51 -32.92 -33.29
C LYS A 155 27.02 -33.03 -31.85
N HIS A 156 27.22 -34.21 -31.30
CA HIS A 156 27.05 -34.51 -29.88
C HIS A 156 27.75 -33.43 -29.05
N PHE A 157 26.97 -32.64 -28.31
CA PHE A 157 27.49 -31.72 -27.32
C PHE A 157 28.07 -32.57 -26.18
N PRO A 158 29.38 -32.55 -25.90
CA PRO A 158 29.92 -33.35 -24.80
C PRO A 158 29.41 -32.77 -23.49
N TYR A 159 28.45 -33.46 -22.88
CA TYR A 159 28.07 -33.24 -21.50
C TYR A 159 29.21 -33.74 -20.62
N THR A 160 30.12 -32.85 -20.22
CA THR A 160 31.11 -33.16 -19.20
C THR A 160 30.41 -33.26 -17.84
N LYS A 161 30.12 -34.48 -17.40
CA LYS A 161 30.00 -34.79 -15.98
C LYS A 161 31.39 -34.75 -15.36
N GLN A 162 31.65 -33.75 -14.54
CA GLN A 162 32.62 -33.80 -13.43
C GLN A 162 31.91 -33.08 -12.28
N ASP A 163 31.25 -33.84 -11.41
CA ASP A 163 31.79 -34.39 -10.16
C ASP A 163 31.73 -33.37 -9.01
N GLU A 164 30.74 -33.62 -8.15
CA GLU A 164 30.86 -33.59 -6.69
C GLU A 164 31.59 -32.40 -6.04
N THR A 165 30.86 -31.30 -5.83
CA THR A 165 30.99 -30.49 -4.61
C THR A 165 29.61 -30.24 -4.02
N LYS A 166 29.03 -31.27 -3.40
CA LYS A 166 27.79 -31.21 -2.61
C LYS A 166 28.02 -30.98 -1.11
N GLU A 167 29.21 -30.54 -0.68
CA GLU A 167 29.56 -30.49 0.74
C GLU A 167 30.11 -29.15 1.28
N VAL A 168 29.75 -28.00 0.67
CA VAL A 168 30.17 -26.68 1.23
C VAL A 168 29.01 -25.69 1.49
N TRP A 169 27.76 -26.07 1.22
CA TRP A 169 26.59 -25.19 1.46
C TRP A 169 25.70 -25.61 2.65
N ARG A 170 26.18 -26.49 3.54
CA ARG A 170 25.45 -26.89 4.76
C ARG A 170 26.05 -26.44 6.10
N GLU A 171 27.09 -25.61 6.10
CA GLU A 171 27.68 -25.11 7.37
C GLU A 171 27.61 -23.59 7.59
N ASN A 172 27.08 -22.80 6.66
CA ASN A 172 26.94 -21.34 6.85
C ASN A 172 25.48 -20.84 7.06
N LEU A 173 24.59 -21.73 7.51
CA LEU A 173 23.18 -21.39 7.82
C LEU A 173 22.82 -21.51 9.32
N CYS A 174 23.81 -21.60 10.21
CA CYS A 174 23.59 -21.74 11.66
C CYS A 174 24.23 -20.66 12.57
N THR A 175 24.64 -19.51 12.06
CA THR A 175 25.27 -18.46 12.90
C THR A 175 24.75 -17.05 12.64
N TRP A 176 23.43 -16.89 12.47
CA TRP A 176 22.74 -15.59 12.64
C TRP A 176 21.40 -15.79 13.33
N GLN A 177 21.43 -16.34 14.54
CA GLN A 177 20.47 -16.05 15.59
C GLN A 177 21.29 -15.82 16.86
N GLU A 178 21.07 -14.69 17.51
CA GLU A 178 21.76 -14.13 18.70
C GLU A 178 22.93 -13.17 18.40
N GLN A 179 22.56 -11.91 18.13
CA GLN A 179 23.06 -10.73 18.84
C GLN A 179 22.07 -9.56 18.69
#